data_AF-A0A0F9U4W7-F1
#
_entry.id   AF-A0A0F9U4W7-F1
#
_cell.length_a   1.000
_cell.length_b   1.000
_cell.length_c   1.000
_cell.angle_alpha   90.00
_cell.angle_beta   90.00
_cell.angle_gamma   90.00
#
_symmetry.space_group_name_H-M   'P 1'
#
loop_
_entity.id
_entity.type
_entity.pdbx_description
1 polymer ?
#
loop_
_entity_poly.entity_id
_entity_poly.type
_entity_poly.pdbx_seq_one_letter_code
_entity_poly.pdbx_strand_id
1 'polypeptide(L)'
;KITQNYNQIITCSIHCDQNFPRNKQESTYDFALPAKTTDDEYLVTLRQALDFCVRIHNPDIILYNAGADIYTKDELGLFNISLNGVYERDLFVLNFCKQHQIPLMCALGGGYQRNLSSLINVHKQLFKAAIDL
;
A
#
# COMPACT_ATOMS: atom_id res chain seq x y z
N LYS A 1 -18.13 -1.56 9.27
CA LYS A 1 -16.80 -2.04 8.80
C LYS A 1 -16.79 -3.57 8.79
N ILE A 2 -16.25 -4.21 7.76
CA ILE A 2 -16.25 -5.69 7.62
C ILE A 2 -15.60 -6.38 8.83
N THR A 3 -14.56 -5.76 9.40
CA THR A 3 -13.76 -6.31 10.48
C THR A 3 -14.15 -5.80 11.87
N GLN A 4 -15.21 -4.99 12.01
CA GLN A 4 -15.52 -4.26 13.27
C GLN A 4 -15.76 -5.13 14.51
N ASN A 5 -16.15 -6.40 14.30
CA ASN A 5 -16.42 -7.36 15.38
C ASN A 5 -15.25 -8.32 15.60
N TYR A 6 -14.12 -8.12 14.92
CA TYR A 6 -12.95 -8.99 14.94
C TYR A 6 -11.73 -8.20 15.40
N ASN A 7 -11.56 -8.08 16.73
CA ASN A 7 -10.47 -7.33 17.35
C ASN A 7 -9.07 -7.87 17.02
N GLN A 8 -8.98 -9.11 16.54
CA GLN A 8 -7.75 -9.74 16.05
C GLN A 8 -7.38 -9.30 14.62
N ILE A 9 -8.25 -8.59 13.91
CA ILE A 9 -7.97 -8.08 12.56
C ILE A 9 -7.68 -6.58 12.65
N ILE A 10 -6.41 -6.24 12.45
CA ILE A 10 -5.94 -4.86 12.44
C ILE A 10 -5.90 -4.36 10.99
N THR A 11 -6.57 -3.26 10.73
CA THR A 11 -6.55 -2.60 9.41
C THR A 11 -5.66 -1.36 9.47
N CYS A 12 -4.68 -1.29 8.58
CA CYS A 12 -3.78 -0.16 8.42
C CYS A 12 -3.90 0.37 6.99
N SER A 13 -4.19 1.66 6.84
CA SER A 13 -4.42 2.30 5.55
C SER A 13 -3.50 3.51 5.38
N ILE A 14 -2.78 3.57 4.26
CA ILE A 14 -2.05 4.76 3.82
C ILE A 14 -2.76 5.22 2.55
N HIS A 15 -3.36 6.40 2.59
CA HIS A 15 -4.22 6.87 1.51
C HIS A 15 -4.14 8.37 1.33
N CYS A 16 -4.53 8.83 0.14
CA CYS A 16 -4.64 10.25 -0.11
C CYS A 16 -5.94 10.76 0.51
N ASP A 17 -5.84 11.78 1.36
CA ASP A 17 -7.00 12.36 2.06
C ASP A 17 -8.09 12.82 1.07
N GLN A 18 -7.66 13.39 -0.05
CA GLN A 18 -8.52 14.01 -1.06
C GLN A 18 -9.02 13.05 -2.14
N ASN A 19 -8.52 11.81 -2.17
CA ASN A 19 -8.83 10.88 -3.26
C ASN A 19 -10.24 10.26 -3.15
N PHE A 20 -10.64 9.48 -4.14
CA PHE A 20 -11.87 8.69 -4.05
C PHE A 20 -11.66 7.47 -3.12
N PRO A 21 -12.66 7.06 -2.31
CA PRO A 21 -13.95 7.72 -2.08
C PRO A 21 -13.83 8.94 -1.15
N ARG A 22 -14.72 9.92 -1.33
CA ARG A 22 -14.73 11.14 -0.50
C ARG A 22 -14.99 10.84 0.98
N ASN A 23 -15.85 9.85 1.26
CA ASN A 23 -16.06 9.35 2.61
C ASN A 23 -15.14 8.13 2.81
N LYS A 24 -14.05 8.32 3.53
CA LYS A 24 -13.12 7.23 3.85
C LYS A 24 -13.80 6.22 4.77
N GLN A 25 -13.53 4.95 4.53
CA GLN A 25 -13.78 3.94 5.54
C GLN A 25 -12.73 4.10 6.63
N GLU A 26 -13.15 4.08 7.88
CA GLU A 26 -12.23 4.14 9.01
C GLU A 26 -11.59 2.77 9.26
N SER A 27 -10.27 2.76 9.35
CA SER A 27 -9.44 1.61 9.69
C SER A 27 -9.15 1.57 11.20
N THR A 28 -8.28 0.66 11.64
CA THR A 28 -7.68 0.74 12.99
C THR A 28 -6.63 1.84 13.02
N TYR A 29 -5.83 1.94 11.95
CA TYR A 29 -4.87 3.01 11.73
C TYR A 29 -5.03 3.59 10.33
N ASP A 30 -5.20 4.91 10.26
CA ASP A 30 -5.35 5.67 9.03
C ASP A 30 -4.24 6.72 8.96
N PHE A 31 -3.38 6.59 7.95
CA PHE A 31 -2.32 7.53 7.61
C PHE A 31 -2.74 8.29 6.37
N ALA A 32 -3.50 9.36 6.58
CA ALA A 32 -3.95 10.24 5.51
C ALA A 32 -2.81 11.16 5.07
N LEU A 33 -2.45 11.12 3.79
CA LEU A 33 -1.41 11.93 3.19
C LEU A 33 -2.00 12.95 2.19
N PRO A 34 -1.37 14.12 1.99
CA PRO A 34 -1.86 15.12 1.05
C PRO A 34 -1.86 14.61 -0.40
N ALA A 35 -2.72 15.19 -1.25
CA ALA A 35 -2.61 14.99 -2.69
C ALA A 35 -1.23 15.45 -3.19
N LYS A 36 -0.74 14.78 -4.23
CA LYS A 36 0.59 14.97 -4.82
C LYS A 36 1.77 14.62 -3.92
N THR A 37 1.54 13.91 -2.81
CA THR A 37 2.62 13.26 -2.04
C THR A 37 3.56 12.50 -2.99
N THR A 38 4.86 12.68 -2.80
CA THR A 38 5.92 12.08 -3.62
C THR A 38 6.53 10.85 -2.95
N ASP A 39 7.42 10.17 -3.68
CA ASP A 39 8.06 8.92 -3.29
C ASP A 39 8.60 8.95 -1.84
N ASP A 40 9.40 9.95 -1.48
CA ASP A 40 10.09 9.97 -0.19
C ASP A 40 9.12 10.01 1.00
N GLU A 41 8.15 10.93 0.97
CA GLU A 41 7.16 11.08 2.04
C GLU A 41 6.27 9.84 2.17
N TYR A 42 5.82 9.30 1.03
CA TYR A 42 5.01 8.08 1.01
C TYR A 42 5.79 6.89 1.58
N LEU A 43 7.03 6.68 1.13
CA LEU A 43 7.86 5.56 1.57
C LEU A 43 8.30 5.69 3.03
N VAL A 44 8.57 6.90 3.53
CA VAL A 44 8.83 7.12 4.96
C VAL A 44 7.60 6.74 5.78
N THR A 45 6.42 7.21 5.37
CA THR A 45 5.16 6.90 6.06
C THR A 45 4.89 5.39 6.07
N LEU A 46 5.07 4.72 4.93
CA LEU A 46 4.97 3.27 4.81
C LEU A 46 5.85 2.53 5.81
N ARG A 47 7.14 2.87 5.84
CA ARG A 47 8.11 2.23 6.73
C ARG A 47 7.68 2.37 8.19
N GLN A 48 7.32 3.58 8.60
CA GLN A 48 6.92 3.87 9.98
C GLN A 48 5.60 3.18 10.35
N ALA A 49 4.61 3.19 9.46
CA ALA A 49 3.31 2.56 9.69
C ALA A 49 3.42 1.05 9.84
N LEU A 50 4.16 0.38 8.94
CA LEU A 50 4.32 -1.08 8.97
C LEU A 50 5.08 -1.53 10.21
N ASP A 51 6.20 -0.86 10.50
CA ASP A 51 7.04 -1.11 11.67
C ASP A 51 6.27 -0.88 12.99
N PHE A 52 5.47 0.18 13.06
CA PHE A 52 4.54 0.42 14.18
C PHE A 52 3.52 -0.72 14.33
N CYS A 53 2.82 -1.09 13.26
CA CYS A 53 1.79 -2.14 13.32
C CYS A 53 2.37 -3.48 13.77
N VAL A 54 3.53 -3.86 13.22
CA VAL A 54 4.17 -5.14 13.55
C VAL A 54 4.70 -5.16 14.98
N ARG A 55 5.27 -4.06 15.48
CA ARG A 55 5.72 -3.99 16.89
C ARG A 55 4.57 -4.08 17.89
N ILE A 56 3.45 -3.42 17.60
CA ILE A 56 2.33 -3.36 18.55
C ILE A 56 1.50 -4.64 18.52
N HIS A 57 1.31 -5.25 17.34
CA HIS A 57 0.36 -6.34 17.18
C HIS A 57 0.99 -7.72 16.95
N ASN A 58 2.27 -7.79 16.58
CA ASN A 58 2.98 -9.03 16.29
C ASN A 58 2.15 -10.03 15.44
N PRO A 59 1.77 -9.64 14.21
CA PRO A 59 0.78 -10.37 13.43
C PRO A 59 1.30 -11.74 12.95
N ASP A 60 0.42 -12.75 12.99
CA ASP A 60 0.70 -14.09 12.45
C ASP A 60 0.73 -14.12 10.91
N ILE A 61 0.08 -13.14 10.26
CA ILE A 61 0.04 -12.99 8.80
C ILE A 61 -0.28 -11.53 8.43
N ILE A 62 0.29 -11.06 7.32
CA ILE A 62 -0.08 -9.78 6.70
C ILE A 62 -0.81 -10.05 5.38
N LEU A 63 -1.96 -9.40 5.20
CA LEU A 63 -2.69 -9.34 3.94
C LEU A 63 -2.43 -7.97 3.30
N TYR A 64 -1.63 -7.95 2.24
CA TYR A 64 -1.18 -6.73 1.60
C TYR A 64 -1.98 -6.43 0.34
N ASN A 65 -2.68 -5.29 0.35
CA ASN A 65 -3.38 -4.76 -0.82
C ASN A 65 -2.46 -3.80 -1.61
N ALA A 66 -1.84 -4.31 -2.67
CA ALA A 66 -0.90 -3.58 -3.52
C ALA A 66 -1.65 -2.73 -4.57
N GLY A 67 -2.27 -1.63 -4.12
CA GLY A 67 -2.99 -0.69 -5.01
C GLY A 67 -2.06 0.01 -5.99
N ALA A 68 -2.38 -0.01 -7.29
CA ALA A 68 -1.65 0.72 -8.33
C ALA A 68 -2.07 2.20 -8.42
N ASP A 69 -3.14 2.60 -7.72
CA ASP A 69 -3.71 3.95 -7.73
C ASP A 69 -2.81 5.02 -7.09
N ILE A 70 -1.74 4.64 -6.40
CA ILE A 70 -0.76 5.61 -5.90
C ILE A 70 0.11 6.22 -7.01
N TYR A 71 0.14 5.61 -8.19
CA TYR A 71 1.00 6.04 -9.29
C TYR A 71 0.56 7.41 -9.84
N THR A 72 1.53 8.27 -10.16
CA THR A 72 1.31 9.66 -10.61
C THR A 72 0.36 9.82 -11.81
N LYS A 73 0.20 8.79 -12.65
CA LYS A 73 -0.71 8.80 -13.81
C LYS A 73 -2.05 8.10 -13.56
N ASP A 74 -2.36 7.79 -12.32
CA ASP A 74 -3.68 7.26 -11.95
C ASP A 74 -4.74 8.37 -11.95
N GLU A 75 -5.96 8.04 -12.39
CA GLU A 75 -7.05 9.03 -12.52
C GLU A 75 -7.75 9.34 -11.19
N LEU A 76 -7.67 8.44 -10.20
CA LEU A 76 -8.44 8.55 -8.95
C LEU A 76 -7.59 8.69 -7.70
N GLY A 77 -6.35 8.18 -7.66
CA GLY A 77 -5.58 8.09 -6.43
C GLY A 77 -4.90 9.39 -5.96
N LEU A 78 -4.68 10.36 -6.85
CA LEU A 78 -4.19 11.73 -6.57
C LEU A 78 -2.80 11.84 -5.90
N PHE A 79 -2.05 10.76 -5.76
CA PHE A 79 -0.65 10.83 -5.37
C PHE A 79 0.26 11.14 -6.57
N ASN A 80 1.53 11.45 -6.29
CA ASN A 80 2.56 11.70 -7.29
C ASN A 80 3.72 10.71 -7.14
N ILE A 81 3.40 9.42 -6.98
CA ILE A 81 4.41 8.38 -6.83
C ILE A 81 4.91 7.93 -8.20
N SER A 82 6.22 7.85 -8.36
CA SER A 82 6.84 7.35 -9.58
C SER A 82 6.69 5.83 -9.73
N LEU A 83 6.96 5.30 -10.92
CA LEU A 83 6.97 3.84 -11.12
C LEU A 83 8.06 3.16 -10.27
N ASN A 84 9.16 3.87 -10.01
CA ASN A 84 10.20 3.41 -9.09
C ASN A 84 9.68 3.42 -7.65
N GLY A 85 8.99 4.47 -7.21
CA GLY A 85 8.38 4.54 -5.88
C GLY A 85 7.38 3.40 -5.62
N VAL A 86 6.59 3.01 -6.63
CA VAL A 86 5.71 1.82 -6.54
C VAL A 86 6.53 0.55 -6.33
N TYR A 87 7.61 0.36 -7.09
CA TYR A 87 8.52 -0.78 -6.93
C TYR A 87 9.19 -0.80 -5.55
N GLU A 88 9.72 0.33 -5.09
CA GLU A 88 10.36 0.45 -3.78
C GLU A 88 9.39 0.16 -2.62
N ARG A 89 8.13 0.58 -2.76
CA ARG A 89 7.06 0.23 -1.81
C ARG A 89 6.89 -1.27 -1.74
N ASP A 90 6.69 -1.92 -2.90
CA ASP A 90 6.41 -3.35 -2.97
C ASP A 90 7.61 -4.16 -2.46
N LEU A 91 8.83 -3.82 -2.91
CA LEU A 91 10.08 -4.44 -2.46
C LEU A 91 10.27 -4.30 -0.96
N PHE A 92 10.01 -3.11 -0.40
CA PHE A 92 10.12 -2.88 1.03
C PHE A 92 9.15 -3.77 1.82
N VAL A 93 7.86 -3.83 1.45
CA VAL A 93 6.86 -4.65 2.16
C VAL A 93 7.25 -6.13 2.12
N LEU A 94 7.63 -6.64 0.95
CA LEU A 94 8.04 -8.03 0.77
C LEU A 94 9.28 -8.36 1.61
N ASN A 95 10.33 -7.52 1.51
CA ASN A 95 11.57 -7.71 2.26
C ASN A 95 11.34 -7.60 3.78
N PHE A 96 10.53 -6.64 4.22
CA PHE A 96 10.18 -6.46 5.62
C PHE A 96 9.53 -7.75 6.18
N CYS A 97 8.52 -8.29 5.50
CA CYS A 97 7.87 -9.52 5.96
C CYS A 97 8.83 -10.72 5.95
N LYS A 98 9.71 -10.83 4.93
CA LYS A 98 10.76 -11.86 4.85
C LYS A 98 11.74 -11.77 6.02
N GLN A 99 12.23 -10.58 6.34
CA GLN A 99 13.17 -10.34 7.45
C GLN A 99 12.56 -10.64 8.83
N HIS A 100 11.29 -10.30 9.01
CA HIS A 100 10.55 -10.56 10.24
C HIS A 100 9.91 -11.96 10.31
N GLN A 101 10.11 -12.80 9.29
CA GLN A 101 9.52 -14.14 9.18
C GLN A 101 7.98 -14.16 9.28
N ILE A 102 7.33 -13.11 8.77
CA ILE A 102 5.86 -12.97 8.78
C ILE A 102 5.32 -13.48 7.45
N PRO A 103 4.41 -14.48 7.45
CA PRO A 103 3.67 -14.89 6.26
C PRO A 103 2.96 -13.69 5.60
N LEU A 104 3.05 -13.63 4.27
CA LEU A 104 2.51 -12.52 3.49
C LEU A 104 1.66 -13.05 2.35
N MET A 105 0.43 -12.54 2.23
CA MET A 105 -0.42 -12.71 1.06
C MET A 105 -0.58 -11.35 0.38
N CYS A 106 -0.34 -11.29 -0.93
CA CYS A 106 -0.50 -10.09 -1.72
C CYS A 106 -1.75 -10.19 -2.60
N ALA A 107 -2.56 -9.13 -2.62
CA ALA A 107 -3.63 -8.92 -3.57
C ALA A 107 -3.35 -7.65 -4.38
N LEU A 108 -3.61 -7.69 -5.69
CA LEU A 108 -3.60 -6.47 -6.51
C LEU A 108 -4.81 -5.61 -6.12
N GLY A 109 -4.56 -4.32 -5.86
CA GLY A 109 -5.58 -3.37 -5.45
C GLY A 109 -6.11 -2.50 -6.59
N GLY A 110 -6.48 -1.26 -6.26
CA GLY A 110 -6.94 -0.25 -7.22
C GLY A 110 -5.94 0.05 -8.34
N GLY A 111 -6.29 0.99 -9.21
CA GLY A 111 -5.56 1.28 -10.43
C GLY A 111 -6.56 1.54 -11.55
N TYR A 112 -6.62 2.78 -12.00
CA TYR A 112 -7.73 3.34 -12.77
C TYR A 112 -7.26 4.03 -14.05
N GLN A 113 -6.06 3.69 -14.52
CA GLN A 113 -5.56 4.13 -15.81
C GLN A 113 -6.39 3.51 -16.95
N ARG A 114 -6.89 4.34 -17.87
CA ARG A 114 -7.62 3.86 -19.06
C ARG A 114 -6.79 2.98 -19.99
N ASN A 115 -5.48 3.25 -20.08
CA ASN A 115 -4.59 2.46 -20.91
C ASN A 115 -4.17 1.19 -20.16
N LEU A 116 -4.68 0.04 -20.61
CA LEU A 116 -4.43 -1.26 -19.98
C LEU A 116 -2.94 -1.61 -19.90
N SER A 117 -2.15 -1.34 -20.95
CA SER A 117 -0.71 -1.62 -20.94
C SER A 117 0.03 -0.79 -19.88
N SER A 118 -0.39 0.45 -19.66
CA SER A 118 0.15 1.32 -18.61
C SER A 118 -0.22 0.79 -17.22
N LEU A 119 -1.48 0.38 -17.02
CA LEU A 119 -1.95 -0.21 -15.77
C LEU A 119 -1.19 -1.50 -15.43
N ILE A 120 -1.05 -2.40 -16.42
CA ILE A 120 -0.27 -3.64 -16.27
C ILE A 120 1.17 -3.30 -15.88
N ASN A 121 1.77 -2.27 -16.48
CA ASN A 121 3.14 -1.89 -16.15
C ASN A 121 3.30 -1.41 -14.69
N VAL A 122 2.27 -0.85 -14.07
CA VAL A 122 2.29 -0.52 -12.63
C VAL A 122 2.12 -1.78 -11.78
N HIS A 123 1.12 -2.61 -12.03
CA HIS A 123 0.93 -3.85 -11.25
C HIS A 123 2.09 -4.84 -11.35
N LYS A 124 2.78 -4.86 -12.50
CA LYS A 124 4.01 -5.63 -12.73
C LYS A 124 5.09 -5.36 -11.68
N GLN A 125 5.13 -4.17 -11.07
CA GLN A 125 6.18 -3.79 -10.13
C GLN A 125 6.20 -4.68 -8.89
N LEU A 126 5.02 -5.15 -8.43
CA LEU A 126 4.93 -6.13 -7.34
C LEU A 126 5.62 -7.45 -7.70
N PHE A 127 5.36 -7.98 -8.90
CA PHE A 127 5.97 -9.23 -9.36
C PHE A 127 7.47 -9.07 -9.57
N LYS A 128 7.88 -7.92 -10.12
CA LYS A 128 9.30 -7.59 -10.27
C LYS A 128 10.01 -7.56 -8.91
N ALA A 129 9.43 -6.86 -7.93
CA ALA A 129 9.96 -6.80 -6.57
C ALA A 129 10.06 -8.18 -5.91
N ALA A 130 9.08 -9.06 -6.14
CA ALA A 130 9.11 -10.43 -5.64
C ALA A 130 10.19 -11.31 -6.29
N ILE A 131 10.46 -11.11 -7.59
CA ILE A 131 11.53 -11.83 -8.31
C ILE A 131 12.92 -11.34 -7.88
N ASP A 132 13.05 -10.04 -7.59
CA ASP A 132 14.33 -9.41 -7.24
C ASP A 132 14.76 -9.66 -5.78
N LEU A 133 13.91 -10.29 -4.94
CA LEU A 133 14.09 -10.50 -3.48
C LEU A 133 14.66 -11.87 -3.08
#